data_AF-A0A8H7KF80-F1
#
_entry.id   AF-A0A8H7KF80-F1
#
_cell.length_a   1.000
_cell.length_b   1.000
_cell.length_c   1.000
_cell.angle_alpha   90.00
_cell.angle_beta   90.00
_cell.angle_gamma   90.00
#
_symmetry.space_group_name_H-M   'P 1'
#
loop_
_entity.id
_entity.type
_entity.pdbx_description
1 polymer ?
#
loop_
_entity_poly.entity_id
_entity_poly.type
_entity_poly.pdbx_seq_one_letter_code
_entity_poly.pdbx_strand_id
1 'polypeptide(L)'
;MRIAIREQLALLVLFTVLVALTVVSVPTWLYVNNHIANNLRTGLSLTASLKASRITSELELIQNSCLTISSRILLQDALQDFYDKGDKNWANAKEDIDSALSVGMSTGLLQARVYSRNTTGPEDGGLFNVTASNVPEVILPYKGPDGEQVTLNDTELGYPPMLYPNITYVNLNYGNPIRPNTSAYSAQAFPDIPISRDGGLLLGPLILNETSALISISVAIRDNTDHFILGYMTIVAMASSILQVRDSREGLDDSGMVLIVGPTTEWNRFPASTPMSNATYTPNKEAFGSVPVRFVLPPASQGDQADRHSNHNFTKGTSNTPFPVKLYPAVLDALTDHIPTINNASSMLDTHNEQGVAVAVGYARTQTALANWTVIVEKSKAETYQPINTLRNILLGTVFGTAGFLTLLIIPCAHFGVLPIRRLKAATEKSISPLDMRSRSSSRTTKKIRQGLAGWDLRDLKRASLKRLHAS
;
A
#
# COMPACT_ATOMS: atom_id res chain seq x y z
N MET A 1 -14.25 21.13 55.94
CA MET A 1 -14.92 21.60 54.71
C MET A 1 -16.26 20.88 54.60
N ARG A 2 -17.40 21.57 54.78
CA ARG A 2 -18.75 20.97 54.72
C ARG A 2 -19.36 21.28 53.35
N ILE A 3 -19.38 20.30 52.46
CA ILE A 3 -20.01 20.39 51.14
C ILE A 3 -21.53 20.46 51.37
N ALA A 4 -22.21 21.39 50.70
CA ALA A 4 -23.66 21.51 50.82
C ALA A 4 -24.34 20.28 50.18
N ILE A 5 -25.38 19.72 50.80
CA ILE A 5 -26.19 18.60 50.26
C ILE A 5 -26.64 18.82 48.80
N ARG A 6 -26.79 20.08 48.37
CA ARG A 6 -27.07 20.47 46.99
C ARG A 6 -25.99 20.03 46.01
N GLU A 7 -24.74 20.28 46.35
CA GLU A 7 -23.58 19.94 45.51
C GLU A 7 -23.40 18.42 45.47
N GLN A 8 -23.66 17.73 46.58
CA GLN A 8 -23.61 16.27 46.64
C GLN A 8 -24.65 15.61 45.73
N LEU A 9 -25.91 16.10 45.75
CA LEU A 9 -26.97 15.56 44.90
C LEU A 9 -26.71 15.85 43.41
N ALA A 10 -26.28 17.08 43.08
CA ALA A 10 -25.93 17.45 41.71
C ALA A 10 -24.77 16.62 41.15
N LEU A 11 -23.73 16.39 41.96
CA LEU A 11 -22.58 15.58 41.59
C LEU A 11 -22.97 14.11 41.40
N LEU A 12 -23.82 13.54 42.26
CA LEU A 12 -24.33 12.18 42.11
C LEU A 12 -25.09 12.00 40.78
N VAL A 13 -25.99 12.94 40.45
CA VAL A 13 -26.75 12.90 39.20
C VAL A 13 -25.82 13.02 37.99
N LEU A 14 -24.90 13.98 38.00
CA LEU A 14 -23.91 14.15 36.94
C LEU A 14 -23.07 12.88 36.73
N PHE A 15 -22.58 12.29 37.82
CA PHE A 15 -21.80 11.06 37.79
C PHE A 15 -22.61 9.90 37.20
N THR A 16 -23.87 9.75 37.59
CA THR A 16 -24.75 8.69 37.08
C THR A 16 -24.95 8.81 35.57
N VAL A 17 -25.13 10.04 35.06
CA VAL A 17 -25.29 10.27 33.61
C VAL A 17 -23.98 10.05 32.86
N LEU A 18 -22.84 10.49 33.40
CA LEU A 18 -21.53 10.21 32.79
C LEU A 18 -21.24 8.71 32.70
N VAL A 19 -21.58 7.95 33.74
CA VAL A 19 -21.46 6.49 33.71
C VAL A 19 -22.38 5.89 32.63
N ALA A 20 -23.64 6.32 32.56
CA ALA A 20 -24.57 5.86 31.53
C ALA A 20 -24.08 6.16 30.11
N LEU A 21 -23.55 7.38 29.87
CA LEU A 21 -22.94 7.77 28.60
C LEU A 21 -21.71 6.92 28.27
N THR A 22 -20.88 6.64 29.27
CA THR A 22 -19.66 5.82 29.09
C THR A 22 -20.02 4.37 28.70
N VAL A 23 -21.03 3.79 29.36
CA VAL A 23 -21.49 2.41 29.08
C VAL A 23 -21.99 2.25 27.64
N VAL A 24 -22.61 3.27 27.05
CA VAL A 24 -23.05 3.24 25.65
C VAL A 24 -21.90 3.61 24.69
N SER A 25 -21.12 4.62 25.03
CA SER A 25 -20.07 5.16 24.16
C SER A 25 -18.94 4.17 23.88
N VAL A 26 -18.47 3.44 24.89
CA VAL A 26 -17.30 2.56 24.74
C VAL A 26 -17.56 1.40 23.77
N PRO A 27 -18.65 0.62 23.90
CA PRO A 27 -18.97 -0.43 22.94
C PRO A 27 -19.22 0.10 21.52
N THR A 28 -19.92 1.22 21.40
CA THR A 28 -20.16 1.85 20.08
C THR A 28 -18.85 2.26 19.42
N TRP A 29 -17.92 2.87 20.18
CA TRP A 29 -16.61 3.23 19.67
C TRP A 29 -15.81 2.00 19.21
N LEU A 30 -15.74 0.94 20.02
CA LEU A 30 -15.01 -0.28 19.66
C LEU A 30 -15.59 -0.94 18.41
N TYR A 31 -16.91 -1.04 18.31
CA TYR A 31 -17.59 -1.61 17.15
C TYR A 31 -17.33 -0.79 15.89
N VAL A 32 -17.54 0.53 15.95
CA VAL A 32 -17.36 1.42 14.79
C VAL A 32 -15.89 1.47 14.36
N ASN A 33 -14.96 1.57 15.31
CA ASN A 33 -13.53 1.58 15.01
C ASN A 33 -13.09 0.28 14.31
N ASN A 34 -13.50 -0.88 14.84
CA ASN A 34 -13.16 -2.17 14.23
C ASN A 34 -13.83 -2.35 12.87
N HIS A 35 -15.09 -1.94 12.72
CA HIS A 35 -15.81 -2.02 11.46
C HIS A 35 -15.13 -1.19 10.37
N ILE A 36 -14.76 0.06 10.69
CA ILE A 36 -14.08 0.96 9.74
C ILE A 36 -12.69 0.45 9.42
N ALA A 37 -11.90 0.03 10.42
CA ALA A 37 -10.60 -0.55 10.20
C ALA A 37 -10.69 -1.80 9.29
N ASN A 38 -11.69 -2.65 9.49
CA ASN A 38 -11.88 -3.83 8.64
C ASN A 38 -12.31 -3.44 7.22
N ASN A 39 -13.18 -2.45 7.04
CA ASN A 39 -13.56 -1.96 5.71
C ASN A 39 -12.35 -1.36 4.96
N LEU A 40 -11.50 -0.60 5.66
CA LEU A 40 -10.26 -0.04 5.10
C LEU A 40 -9.29 -1.16 4.70
N ARG A 41 -9.11 -2.18 5.55
CA ARG A 41 -8.29 -3.35 5.25
C ARG A 41 -8.79 -4.07 3.99
N THR A 42 -10.08 -4.36 3.93
CA THR A 42 -10.71 -5.04 2.79
C THR A 42 -10.61 -4.21 1.52
N GLY A 43 -10.81 -2.89 1.61
CA GLY A 43 -10.65 -1.97 0.48
C GLY A 43 -9.22 -2.00 -0.09
N LEU A 44 -8.21 -1.84 0.77
CA LEU A 44 -6.80 -1.89 0.38
C LEU A 44 -6.41 -3.24 -0.24
N SER A 45 -6.80 -4.35 0.39
CA SER A 45 -6.50 -5.69 -0.14
C SER A 45 -7.20 -5.96 -1.47
N LEU A 46 -8.45 -5.50 -1.62
CA LEU A 46 -9.21 -5.66 -2.86
C LEU A 46 -8.60 -4.84 -3.99
N THR A 47 -8.24 -3.57 -3.73
CA THR A 47 -7.55 -2.73 -4.72
C THR A 47 -6.24 -3.37 -5.13
N ALA A 48 -5.41 -3.83 -4.19
CA ALA A 48 -4.17 -4.53 -4.50
C ALA A 48 -4.40 -5.79 -5.34
N SER A 49 -5.40 -6.61 -4.98
CA SER A 49 -5.76 -7.81 -5.73
C SER A 49 -6.21 -7.49 -7.16
N LEU A 50 -7.05 -6.46 -7.35
CA LEU A 50 -7.53 -6.06 -8.67
C LEU A 50 -6.38 -5.53 -9.54
N LYS A 51 -5.46 -4.74 -8.96
CA LYS A 51 -4.26 -4.26 -9.67
C LYS A 51 -3.32 -5.41 -10.05
N ALA A 52 -3.11 -6.36 -9.14
CA ALA A 52 -2.31 -7.57 -9.40
C ALA A 52 -2.93 -8.45 -10.50
N SER A 53 -4.25 -8.66 -10.48
CA SER A 53 -4.96 -9.37 -11.53
C SER A 53 -4.84 -8.65 -12.87
N ARG A 54 -4.97 -7.31 -12.90
CA ARG A 54 -4.81 -6.54 -14.14
C ARG A 54 -3.40 -6.70 -14.72
N ILE A 55 -2.34 -6.58 -13.91
CA ILE A 55 -0.96 -6.82 -14.36
C ILE A 55 -0.77 -8.26 -14.85
N THR A 56 -1.36 -9.24 -14.16
CA THR A 56 -1.31 -10.65 -14.58
C THR A 56 -1.93 -10.82 -15.97
N SER A 57 -3.12 -10.29 -16.19
CA SER A 57 -3.80 -10.37 -17.50
C SER A 57 -3.03 -9.67 -18.62
N GLU A 58 -2.38 -8.53 -18.35
CA GLU A 58 -1.53 -7.84 -19.33
C GLU A 58 -0.31 -8.68 -19.72
N LEU A 59 0.36 -9.31 -18.74
CA LEU A 59 1.50 -10.19 -19.01
C LEU A 59 1.09 -11.44 -19.80
N GLU A 60 -0.04 -12.05 -19.44
CA GLU A 60 -0.58 -13.22 -20.15
C GLU A 60 -1.01 -12.86 -21.58
N LEU A 61 -1.55 -11.66 -21.80
CA LEU A 61 -1.87 -11.18 -23.14
C LEU A 61 -0.62 -11.11 -24.01
N ILE A 62 0.44 -10.46 -23.52
CA ILE A 62 1.72 -10.35 -24.25
C ILE A 62 2.32 -11.74 -24.48
N GLN A 63 2.26 -12.63 -23.48
CA GLN A 63 2.72 -14.01 -23.60
C GLN A 63 1.98 -14.78 -24.69
N ASN A 64 0.64 -14.71 -24.69
CA ASN A 64 -0.19 -15.39 -25.68
C ASN A 64 0.01 -14.83 -27.09
N SER A 65 0.23 -13.52 -27.23
CA SER A 65 0.64 -12.92 -28.49
C SER A 65 2.00 -13.48 -28.95
N CYS A 66 2.99 -13.59 -28.05
CA CYS A 66 4.29 -14.17 -28.38
C CYS A 66 4.17 -15.64 -28.82
N LEU A 67 3.34 -16.43 -28.11
CA LEU A 67 3.08 -17.82 -28.48
C LEU A 67 2.40 -17.94 -29.84
N THR A 68 1.45 -17.05 -30.14
CA THR A 68 0.75 -17.01 -31.44
C THR A 68 1.69 -16.63 -32.59
N ILE A 69 2.65 -15.74 -32.38
CA ILE A 69 3.67 -15.41 -33.39
C ILE A 69 4.63 -16.59 -33.56
N SER A 70 4.99 -17.26 -32.46
CA SER A 70 5.89 -18.42 -32.51
C SER A 70 5.29 -19.63 -33.23
N SER A 71 3.97 -19.73 -33.35
CA SER A 71 3.28 -20.84 -34.02
C SER A 71 2.99 -20.61 -35.51
N ARG A 72 3.49 -19.51 -36.10
CA ARG A 72 3.29 -19.21 -37.52
C ARG A 72 4.00 -20.21 -38.44
N ILE A 73 3.30 -20.62 -39.50
CA ILE A 73 3.74 -21.69 -40.41
C ILE A 73 5.02 -21.28 -41.18
N LEU A 74 5.09 -20.04 -41.69
CA LEU A 74 6.25 -19.58 -42.46
C LEU A 74 7.55 -19.58 -41.64
N LEU A 75 7.44 -19.33 -40.32
CA LEU A 75 8.56 -19.45 -39.40
C LEU A 75 8.96 -20.91 -39.17
N GLN A 76 7.98 -21.81 -39.01
CA GLN A 76 8.23 -23.24 -38.82
C GLN A 76 8.86 -23.87 -40.07
N ASP A 77 8.33 -23.58 -41.25
CA ASP A 77 8.84 -24.05 -42.54
C ASP A 77 10.28 -23.59 -42.76
N ALA A 78 10.58 -22.31 -42.53
CA ALA A 78 11.93 -21.79 -42.67
C ALA A 78 12.92 -22.46 -41.70
N LEU A 79 12.51 -22.73 -40.45
CA LEU A 79 13.36 -23.46 -39.50
C LEU A 79 13.55 -24.93 -39.89
N GLN A 80 12.52 -25.60 -40.40
CA GLN A 80 12.63 -26.97 -40.89
C GLN A 80 13.60 -27.04 -42.09
N ASP A 81 13.43 -26.16 -43.09
CA ASP A 81 14.30 -26.08 -44.25
C ASP A 81 15.76 -25.77 -43.85
N PHE A 82 15.96 -24.94 -42.83
CA PHE A 82 17.29 -24.71 -42.26
C PHE A 82 17.94 -25.97 -41.68
N TYR A 83 17.21 -26.79 -40.90
CA TYR A 83 17.81 -28.01 -40.35
C TYR A 83 17.92 -29.16 -41.35
N ASP A 84 16.99 -29.26 -42.31
CA ASP A 84 16.91 -30.39 -43.23
C ASP A 84 17.76 -30.17 -44.49
N LYS A 85 17.82 -28.92 -44.99
CA LYS A 85 18.52 -28.55 -46.23
C LYS A 85 19.69 -27.61 -46.02
N GLY A 86 19.84 -27.01 -44.82
CA GLY A 86 20.84 -25.98 -44.56
C GLY A 86 20.50 -24.62 -45.18
N ASP A 87 19.24 -24.40 -45.55
CA ASP A 87 18.80 -23.14 -46.16
C ASP A 87 18.81 -21.99 -45.12
N LYS A 88 19.46 -20.88 -45.46
CA LYS A 88 19.53 -19.67 -44.62
C LYS A 88 18.63 -18.53 -45.16
N ASN A 89 17.71 -18.83 -46.06
CA ASN A 89 16.78 -17.84 -46.58
C ASN A 89 15.62 -17.57 -45.61
N TRP A 90 15.73 -16.48 -44.86
CA TRP A 90 14.73 -16.07 -43.87
C TRP A 90 13.72 -15.04 -44.39
N ALA A 91 13.75 -14.65 -45.67
CA ALA A 91 13.02 -13.48 -46.18
C ALA A 91 11.50 -13.56 -45.91
N ASN A 92 10.86 -14.67 -46.27
CA ASN A 92 9.41 -14.86 -46.07
C ASN A 92 9.04 -14.90 -44.58
N ALA A 93 9.87 -15.54 -43.75
CA ALA A 93 9.64 -15.60 -42.31
C ALA A 93 9.80 -14.21 -41.65
N LYS A 94 10.75 -13.38 -42.14
CA LYS A 94 10.93 -12.01 -41.66
C LYS A 94 9.74 -11.12 -41.98
N GLU A 95 9.26 -11.15 -43.23
CA GLU A 95 8.09 -10.39 -43.65
C GLU A 95 6.83 -10.80 -42.88
N ASP A 96 6.66 -12.10 -42.65
CA ASP A 96 5.56 -12.63 -41.85
C ASP A 96 5.63 -12.16 -40.38
N ILE A 97 6.82 -12.21 -39.75
CA ILE A 97 7.01 -11.73 -38.38
C ILE A 97 6.83 -10.20 -38.29
N ASP A 98 7.35 -9.42 -39.23
CA ASP A 98 7.16 -7.97 -39.28
C ASP A 98 5.65 -7.63 -39.28
N SER A 99 4.89 -8.27 -40.18
CA SER A 99 3.43 -8.12 -40.23
C SER A 99 2.74 -8.49 -38.90
N ALA A 100 3.31 -9.44 -38.15
CA ALA A 100 2.77 -9.93 -36.89
C ALA A 100 3.04 -8.99 -35.72
N LEU A 101 4.24 -8.42 -35.68
CA LEU A 101 4.66 -7.46 -34.65
C LEU A 101 3.89 -6.13 -34.81
N SER A 102 3.57 -5.75 -36.05
CA SER A 102 2.89 -4.50 -36.41
C SER A 102 1.44 -4.37 -35.89
N VAL A 103 0.84 -5.37 -35.24
CA VAL A 103 -0.60 -5.41 -34.93
C VAL A 103 -0.89 -4.95 -33.49
N GLY A 104 -1.15 -3.64 -33.33
CA GLY A 104 -2.01 -3.09 -32.28
C GLY A 104 -1.37 -2.15 -31.24
N MET A 105 -2.03 -1.02 -30.97
CA MET A 105 -1.72 -0.09 -29.87
C MET A 105 -1.74 -0.72 -28.47
N SER A 106 -2.32 -1.92 -28.31
CA SER A 106 -2.55 -2.56 -27.01
C SER A 106 -1.41 -3.49 -26.55
N THR A 107 -0.72 -4.19 -27.46
CA THR A 107 0.37 -5.11 -27.10
C THR A 107 1.75 -4.49 -27.29
N GLY A 108 1.88 -3.51 -28.18
CA GLY A 108 3.11 -2.73 -28.38
C GLY A 108 4.34 -3.61 -28.64
N LEU A 109 4.19 -4.66 -29.45
CA LEU A 109 5.29 -5.55 -29.84
C LEU A 109 6.18 -4.82 -30.86
N LEU A 110 7.49 -4.81 -30.63
CA LEU A 110 8.41 -3.93 -31.38
C LEU A 110 9.43 -4.71 -32.21
N GLN A 111 10.05 -5.71 -31.59
CA GLN A 111 11.24 -6.35 -32.16
C GLN A 111 11.28 -7.82 -31.78
N ALA A 112 11.73 -8.66 -32.68
CA ALA A 112 11.88 -10.09 -32.45
C ALA A 112 13.27 -10.57 -32.87
N ARG A 113 13.74 -11.60 -32.17
CA ARG A 113 14.97 -12.31 -32.47
C ARG A 113 14.72 -13.80 -32.36
N VAL A 114 15.08 -14.52 -33.41
CA VAL A 114 14.91 -15.98 -33.49
C VAL A 114 16.24 -16.65 -33.26
N TYR A 115 16.24 -17.71 -32.47
CA TYR A 115 17.40 -18.49 -32.07
C TYR A 115 17.22 -19.95 -32.48
N SER A 116 18.35 -20.61 -32.68
CA SER A 116 18.42 -22.04 -32.99
C SER A 116 17.91 -22.89 -31.82
N ARG A 117 17.60 -24.17 -32.09
CA ARG A 117 17.24 -25.17 -31.08
C ARG A 117 18.49 -25.80 -30.44
N ASN A 118 19.64 -25.68 -31.09
CA ASN A 118 20.89 -26.32 -30.70
C ASN A 118 22.09 -25.42 -31.14
N THR A 119 23.30 -25.96 -31.06
CA THR A 119 24.53 -25.28 -31.48
C THR A 119 24.68 -25.14 -33.00
N THR A 120 23.67 -25.50 -33.81
CA THR A 120 23.71 -25.39 -35.28
C THR A 120 23.28 -24.00 -35.72
N GLY A 121 24.16 -23.31 -36.44
CA GLY A 121 23.93 -21.97 -36.98
C GLY A 121 23.76 -20.78 -36.03
N PRO A 122 24.15 -20.80 -34.73
CA PRO A 122 24.30 -19.55 -34.02
C PRO A 122 25.48 -18.78 -34.61
N GLU A 123 25.19 -17.75 -35.40
CA GLU A 123 26.10 -16.63 -35.63
C GLU A 123 25.77 -15.59 -34.54
N ASP A 124 26.78 -14.90 -34.01
CA ASP A 124 26.73 -14.09 -32.78
C ASP A 124 25.38 -13.40 -32.54
N GLY A 125 24.55 -13.99 -31.67
CA GLY A 125 23.30 -13.39 -31.21
C GLY A 125 21.99 -13.88 -31.86
N GLY A 126 21.96 -14.86 -32.77
CA GLY A 126 20.70 -15.46 -33.24
C GLY A 126 20.75 -15.99 -34.68
N LEU A 127 19.66 -16.60 -35.16
CA LEU A 127 19.51 -16.99 -36.57
C LEU A 127 19.19 -15.78 -37.45
N PHE A 128 18.25 -14.95 -36.99
CA PHE A 128 17.90 -13.69 -37.63
C PHE A 128 17.15 -12.77 -36.67
N ASN A 129 17.18 -11.48 -36.99
CA ASN A 129 16.47 -10.45 -36.25
C ASN A 129 15.47 -9.70 -37.15
N VAL A 130 14.42 -9.16 -36.53
CA VAL A 130 13.36 -8.39 -37.19
C VAL A 130 12.88 -7.28 -36.26
N THR A 131 12.90 -6.03 -36.74
CA THR A 131 12.22 -4.90 -36.10
C THR A 131 10.98 -4.56 -36.92
N ALA A 132 9.85 -4.28 -36.26
CA ALA A 132 8.62 -4.00 -36.99
C ALA A 132 8.70 -2.65 -37.73
N SER A 133 8.10 -2.58 -38.93
CA SER A 133 8.17 -1.41 -39.81
C SER A 133 7.50 -0.15 -39.23
N ASN A 134 6.58 -0.30 -38.27
CA ASN A 134 5.81 0.77 -37.66
C ASN A 134 6.25 1.12 -36.22
N VAL A 135 7.44 0.71 -35.80
CA VAL A 135 7.95 0.99 -34.45
C VAL A 135 8.20 2.49 -34.29
N PRO A 136 7.68 3.13 -33.21
CA PRO A 136 8.03 4.51 -32.90
C PRO A 136 9.53 4.62 -32.61
N GLU A 137 10.10 5.81 -32.81
CA GLU A 137 11.51 6.03 -32.47
C GLU A 137 11.72 5.91 -30.95
N VAL A 138 12.32 4.78 -30.53
CA VAL A 138 12.61 4.48 -29.12
C VAL A 138 14.10 4.67 -28.88
N ILE A 139 14.44 5.69 -28.08
CA ILE A 139 15.81 5.96 -27.65
C ILE A 139 16.15 5.06 -26.47
N LEU A 140 17.27 4.35 -26.58
CA LEU A 140 17.75 3.43 -25.56
C LEU A 140 18.58 4.18 -24.49
N PRO A 141 18.62 3.70 -23.24
CA PRO A 141 19.24 4.41 -22.11
C PRO A 141 20.77 4.32 -22.11
N TYR A 142 21.39 3.84 -23.19
CA TYR A 142 22.84 3.72 -23.36
C TYR A 142 23.29 4.37 -24.67
N LYS A 143 24.57 4.73 -24.71
CA LYS A 143 25.21 5.34 -25.88
C LYS A 143 26.01 4.29 -26.64
N GLY A 144 26.14 4.46 -27.94
CA GLY A 144 26.97 3.61 -28.79
C GLY A 144 28.46 3.84 -28.53
N PRO A 145 29.33 3.00 -29.12
CA PRO A 145 30.78 3.18 -29.06
C PRO A 145 31.25 4.57 -29.51
N ASP A 146 30.51 5.18 -30.44
CA ASP A 146 30.79 6.51 -31.00
C ASP A 146 30.22 7.67 -30.15
N GLY A 147 29.57 7.38 -29.02
CA GLY A 147 28.95 8.37 -28.13
C GLY A 147 27.57 8.88 -28.57
N GLU A 148 27.10 8.45 -29.74
CA GLU A 148 25.76 8.73 -30.27
C GLU A 148 24.66 7.98 -29.51
N GLN A 149 23.44 8.53 -29.53
CA GLN A 149 22.27 7.86 -28.97
C GLN A 149 21.89 6.67 -29.85
N VAL A 150 21.64 5.53 -29.20
CA VAL A 150 21.21 4.31 -29.89
C VAL A 150 19.70 4.26 -29.88
N THR A 151 19.11 4.02 -31.05
CA THR A 151 17.68 3.79 -31.20
C THR A 151 17.40 2.31 -31.43
N LEU A 152 16.20 1.86 -31.06
CA LEU A 152 15.73 0.52 -31.33
C LEU A 152 15.55 0.33 -32.84
N ASN A 153 16.39 -0.50 -33.45
CA ASN A 153 16.43 -0.75 -34.88
C ASN A 153 17.15 -2.08 -35.20
N ASP A 154 17.25 -2.42 -36.48
CA ASP A 154 17.88 -3.66 -36.96
C ASP A 154 19.43 -3.67 -36.92
N THR A 155 20.07 -2.63 -36.39
CA THR A 155 21.53 -2.63 -36.19
C THR A 155 21.92 -3.45 -34.97
N GLU A 156 23.18 -3.92 -34.90
CA GLU A 156 23.67 -4.72 -33.77
C GLU A 156 23.45 -4.05 -32.41
N LEU A 157 23.61 -2.72 -32.34
CA LEU A 157 23.41 -1.93 -31.12
C LEU A 157 21.93 -1.66 -30.82
N GLY A 158 21.06 -1.75 -31.82
CA GLY A 158 19.62 -1.50 -31.70
C GLY A 158 18.83 -2.61 -30.98
N TYR A 159 19.50 -3.69 -30.59
CA TYR A 159 18.96 -4.78 -29.77
C TYR A 159 19.50 -4.68 -28.33
N PRO A 160 18.71 -4.24 -27.35
CA PRO A 160 19.17 -4.08 -25.97
C PRO A 160 19.62 -5.41 -25.35
N PRO A 161 20.90 -5.60 -25.00
CA PRO A 161 21.38 -6.90 -24.50
C PRO A 161 20.65 -7.36 -23.23
N MET A 162 20.18 -6.43 -22.39
CA MET A 162 19.41 -6.73 -21.18
C MET A 162 18.04 -7.36 -21.43
N LEU A 163 17.50 -7.22 -22.65
CA LEU A 163 16.20 -7.76 -23.05
C LEU A 163 16.35 -9.00 -23.94
N TYR A 164 17.56 -9.41 -24.28
CA TYR A 164 17.79 -10.60 -25.10
C TYR A 164 18.61 -11.61 -24.31
N PRO A 165 18.09 -12.83 -24.07
CA PRO A 165 18.82 -13.83 -23.30
C PRO A 165 20.07 -14.29 -24.05
N ASN A 166 21.16 -14.53 -23.32
CA ASN A 166 22.31 -15.23 -23.87
C ASN A 166 22.06 -16.74 -23.81
N ILE A 167 21.61 -17.31 -24.94
CA ILE A 167 21.20 -18.71 -24.99
C ILE A 167 22.43 -19.62 -25.09
N THR A 168 22.57 -20.50 -24.10
CA THR A 168 23.54 -21.60 -24.10
C THR A 168 22.84 -22.92 -24.33
N TYR A 169 23.44 -23.80 -25.12
CA TYR A 169 22.85 -25.09 -25.47
C TYR A 169 23.59 -26.21 -24.75
N VAL A 170 22.89 -26.92 -23.87
CA VAL A 170 23.41 -28.07 -23.14
C VAL A 170 22.91 -29.34 -23.81
N ASN A 171 23.82 -30.21 -24.27
CA ASN A 171 23.46 -31.53 -24.77
C ASN A 171 23.09 -32.44 -23.60
N LEU A 172 21.89 -33.02 -23.63
CA LEU A 172 21.40 -33.88 -22.56
C LEU A 172 21.87 -35.35 -22.70
N ASN A 173 22.63 -35.67 -23.75
CA ASN A 173 23.24 -36.97 -24.03
C ASN A 173 22.23 -38.12 -24.19
N TYR A 174 21.00 -37.82 -24.57
CA TYR A 174 19.98 -38.81 -24.95
C TYR A 174 19.19 -38.34 -26.19
N GLY A 175 18.56 -39.27 -26.91
CA GLY A 175 17.71 -38.95 -28.06
C GLY A 175 16.43 -38.25 -27.66
N ASN A 176 15.98 -37.26 -28.42
CA ASN A 176 14.78 -36.49 -28.08
C ASN A 176 13.54 -37.40 -28.04
N PRO A 177 12.70 -37.31 -27.00
CA PRO A 177 11.54 -38.20 -26.83
C PRO A 177 10.48 -38.05 -27.92
N ILE A 178 10.42 -36.90 -28.59
CA ILE A 178 9.48 -36.62 -29.69
C ILE A 178 10.08 -37.04 -31.03
N ARG A 179 11.37 -36.71 -31.27
CA ARG A 179 12.11 -37.09 -32.47
C ARG A 179 13.38 -37.88 -32.09
N PRO A 180 13.30 -39.22 -31.97
CA PRO A 180 14.40 -40.06 -31.47
C PRO A 180 15.72 -39.93 -32.25
N ASN A 181 15.63 -39.57 -33.54
CA ASN A 181 16.79 -39.39 -34.42
C ASN A 181 17.54 -38.07 -34.19
N THR A 182 17.05 -37.20 -33.31
CA THR A 182 17.69 -35.93 -32.95
C THR A 182 18.15 -35.95 -31.50
N SER A 183 19.34 -35.45 -31.19
CA SER A 183 19.79 -35.35 -29.80
C SER A 183 18.94 -34.33 -29.03
N ALA A 184 18.65 -34.63 -27.76
CA ALA A 184 17.95 -33.70 -26.88
C ALA A 184 18.91 -32.60 -26.41
N TYR A 185 18.54 -31.34 -26.68
CA TYR A 185 19.24 -30.16 -26.18
C TYR A 185 18.34 -29.38 -25.23
N SER A 186 18.94 -28.78 -24.21
CA SER A 186 18.30 -27.80 -23.34
C SER A 186 18.90 -26.43 -23.62
N ALA A 187 18.07 -25.49 -24.07
CA ALA A 187 18.47 -24.10 -24.22
C ALA A 187 18.25 -23.36 -22.89
N GLN A 188 19.34 -22.85 -22.33
CA GLN A 188 19.37 -22.15 -21.05
C GLN A 188 19.77 -20.70 -21.26
N ALA A 189 18.98 -19.77 -20.73
CA ALA A 189 19.28 -18.34 -20.76
C ALA A 189 20.20 -17.91 -19.62
N PHE A 190 20.12 -18.64 -18.49
CA PHE A 190 20.97 -18.47 -17.32
C PHE A 190 21.36 -19.87 -16.81
N PRO A 191 22.41 -19.99 -15.99
CA PRO A 191 22.78 -21.28 -15.38
C PRO A 191 21.57 -21.95 -14.73
N ASP A 192 21.24 -23.16 -15.19
CA ASP A 192 20.12 -23.97 -14.71
C ASP A 192 18.70 -23.40 -14.96
N ILE A 193 18.56 -22.37 -15.80
CA ILE A 193 17.27 -21.76 -16.16
C ILE A 193 16.95 -22.02 -17.65
N PRO A 194 16.18 -23.08 -17.96
CA PRO A 194 15.77 -23.35 -19.33
C PRO A 194 14.67 -22.37 -19.80
N ILE A 195 14.74 -21.96 -21.07
CA ILE A 195 13.83 -20.96 -21.65
C ILE A 195 12.39 -21.49 -21.75
N SER A 196 12.21 -22.78 -22.01
CA SER A 196 10.90 -23.41 -22.17
C SER A 196 10.16 -23.64 -20.84
N ARG A 197 10.74 -23.21 -19.70
CA ARG A 197 10.18 -23.45 -18.36
C ARG A 197 8.99 -22.53 -18.07
N ASP A 198 7.92 -23.11 -17.54
CA ASP A 198 6.73 -22.40 -17.04
C ASP A 198 6.16 -21.36 -18.04
N GLY A 199 6.13 -21.71 -19.33
CA GLY A 199 5.50 -20.89 -20.38
C GLY A 199 6.38 -19.81 -21.02
N GLY A 200 7.65 -19.68 -20.63
CA GLY A 200 8.62 -18.78 -21.26
C GLY A 200 9.52 -18.07 -20.25
N LEU A 201 10.33 -17.12 -20.72
CA LEU A 201 11.25 -16.32 -19.92
C LEU A 201 10.93 -14.83 -20.08
N LEU A 202 10.69 -14.12 -18.97
CA LEU A 202 10.46 -12.68 -18.96
C LEU A 202 11.73 -11.94 -18.50
N LEU A 203 12.26 -11.06 -19.35
CA LEU A 203 13.35 -10.15 -19.00
C LEU A 203 12.88 -8.70 -18.95
N GLY A 204 13.69 -7.86 -18.30
CA GLY A 204 13.39 -6.46 -18.03
C GLY A 204 12.61 -6.27 -16.71
N PRO A 205 11.90 -5.14 -16.54
CA PRO A 205 11.75 -4.06 -17.52
C PRO A 205 13.00 -3.20 -17.68
N LEU A 206 13.31 -2.84 -18.93
CA LEU A 206 14.27 -1.77 -19.26
C LEU A 206 13.54 -0.44 -19.24
N ILE A 207 13.83 0.38 -18.23
CA ILE A 207 13.17 1.68 -18.04
C ILE A 207 13.80 2.68 -19.01
N LEU A 208 12.98 3.28 -19.87
CA LEU A 208 13.42 4.30 -20.83
C LEU A 208 13.23 5.70 -20.26
N ASN A 209 12.07 5.93 -19.64
CA ASN A 209 11.69 7.17 -18.98
C ASN A 209 10.64 6.86 -17.89
N GLU A 210 10.03 7.89 -17.28
CA GLU A 210 9.02 7.70 -16.23
C GLU A 210 7.72 7.04 -16.69
N THR A 211 7.40 7.12 -18.00
CA THR A 211 6.13 6.71 -18.62
C THR A 211 6.27 5.56 -19.62
N SER A 212 7.50 5.10 -19.89
CA SER A 212 7.80 4.11 -20.93
C SER A 212 8.89 3.16 -20.44
N ALA A 213 8.62 1.86 -20.58
CA ALA A 213 9.56 0.79 -20.31
C ALA A 213 9.38 -0.34 -21.33
N LEU A 214 10.43 -1.12 -21.55
CA LEU A 214 10.42 -2.28 -22.43
C LEU A 214 10.55 -3.56 -21.61
N ILE A 215 9.86 -4.61 -22.02
CA ILE A 215 10.03 -5.97 -21.50
C ILE A 215 10.26 -6.91 -22.65
N SER A 216 10.80 -8.09 -22.39
CA SER A 216 10.88 -9.13 -23.40
C SER A 216 10.41 -10.47 -22.88
N ILE A 217 9.75 -11.22 -23.77
CA ILE A 217 9.31 -12.58 -23.49
C ILE A 217 10.00 -13.50 -24.49
N SER A 218 10.67 -14.52 -23.97
CA SER A 218 11.27 -15.57 -24.78
C SER A 218 10.43 -16.84 -24.68
N VAL A 219 10.01 -17.37 -25.82
CA VAL A 219 9.18 -18.57 -25.94
C VAL A 219 9.83 -19.58 -26.87
N ALA A 220 9.47 -20.85 -26.72
CA ALA A 220 9.91 -21.90 -27.64
C ALA A 220 9.03 -21.92 -28.89
N ILE A 221 9.66 -21.93 -30.07
CA ILE A 221 8.99 -22.22 -31.34
C ILE A 221 8.79 -23.73 -31.41
N ARG A 222 7.54 -24.15 -31.40
CA ARG A 222 7.16 -25.56 -31.47
C ARG A 222 6.51 -25.86 -32.80
N ASP A 223 6.88 -26.99 -33.37
CA ASP A 223 6.19 -27.55 -34.52
C ASP A 223 4.71 -27.79 -34.15
N ASN A 224 3.81 -27.36 -35.03
CA ASN A 224 2.36 -27.51 -34.80
C ASN A 224 1.89 -28.96 -34.88
N THR A 225 2.70 -29.88 -35.43
CA THR A 225 2.34 -31.28 -35.64
C THR A 225 2.66 -32.15 -34.42
N ASP A 226 3.91 -32.09 -33.95
CA ASP A 226 4.44 -32.98 -32.91
C ASP A 226 4.92 -32.23 -31.65
N HIS A 227 4.75 -30.90 -31.61
CA HIS A 227 5.22 -30.02 -30.53
C HIS A 227 6.74 -30.05 -30.29
N PHE A 228 7.52 -30.57 -31.24
CA PHE A 228 8.96 -30.56 -31.21
C PHE A 228 9.50 -29.12 -31.26
N ILE A 229 10.56 -28.83 -30.49
CA ILE A 229 11.13 -27.49 -30.44
C ILE A 229 12.00 -27.25 -31.67
N LEU A 230 11.56 -26.38 -32.57
CA LEU A 230 12.29 -25.98 -33.77
C LEU A 230 13.28 -24.84 -33.49
N GLY A 231 13.03 -24.05 -32.45
CA GLY A 231 13.90 -22.95 -32.05
C GLY A 231 13.32 -22.17 -30.87
N TYR A 232 13.87 -20.99 -30.62
CA TYR A 232 13.35 -20.07 -29.61
C TYR A 232 13.18 -18.69 -30.23
N MET A 233 12.27 -17.90 -29.70
CA MET A 233 12.05 -16.53 -30.14
C MET A 233 11.92 -15.63 -28.93
N THR A 234 12.64 -14.52 -28.94
CA THR A 234 12.47 -13.44 -27.98
C THR A 234 11.78 -12.27 -28.68
N ILE A 235 10.66 -11.82 -28.12
CA ILE A 235 9.93 -10.64 -28.58
C ILE A 235 10.04 -9.56 -27.51
N VAL A 236 10.39 -8.35 -27.93
CA VAL A 236 10.39 -7.14 -27.11
C VAL A 236 9.04 -6.44 -27.28
N ALA A 237 8.45 -6.07 -26.16
CA ALA A 237 7.18 -5.37 -26.08
C ALA A 237 7.29 -4.14 -25.17
N MET A 238 6.43 -3.16 -25.41
CA MET A 238 6.30 -2.01 -24.53
C MET A 238 5.48 -2.39 -23.29
N ALA A 239 6.01 -2.08 -22.10
CA ALA A 239 5.33 -2.28 -20.83
C ALA A 239 4.38 -1.12 -20.47
N SER A 240 3.86 -0.41 -21.47
CA SER A 240 3.01 0.78 -21.29
C SER A 240 1.72 0.44 -20.54
N SER A 241 1.11 -0.72 -20.80
CA SER A 241 -0.09 -1.16 -20.09
C SER A 241 0.17 -1.41 -18.61
N ILE A 242 1.32 -1.99 -18.25
CA ILE A 242 1.74 -2.20 -16.86
C ILE A 242 1.94 -0.85 -16.14
N LEU A 243 2.58 0.11 -16.82
CA LEU A 243 2.76 1.48 -16.30
C LEU A 243 1.42 2.18 -16.11
N GLN A 244 0.45 2.01 -17.02
CA GLN A 244 -0.91 2.55 -16.84
C GLN A 244 -1.63 1.94 -15.62
N VAL A 245 -1.37 0.68 -15.26
CA VAL A 245 -1.91 0.09 -14.01
C VAL A 245 -1.30 0.73 -12.77
N ARG A 246 0.02 1.01 -12.81
CA ARG A 246 0.76 1.71 -11.75
C ARG A 246 0.23 3.13 -11.57
N ASP A 247 0.02 3.86 -12.67
CA ASP A 247 -0.33 5.28 -12.66
C ASP A 247 -1.84 5.54 -12.48
N SER A 248 -2.67 4.50 -12.73
CA SER A 248 -4.12 4.50 -12.48
C SER A 248 -4.46 4.81 -11.01
N ARG A 249 -5.24 5.86 -10.77
CA ARG A 249 -5.67 6.31 -9.43
C ARG A 249 -6.85 5.54 -8.83
N GLU A 250 -7.46 4.64 -9.58
CA GLU A 250 -8.65 3.93 -9.11
C GLU A 250 -8.34 3.06 -7.89
N GLY A 251 -9.04 3.36 -6.79
CA GLY A 251 -8.86 2.74 -5.47
C GLY A 251 -7.74 3.35 -4.60
N LEU A 252 -7.07 4.43 -5.05
CA LEU A 252 -5.89 4.99 -4.37
C LEU A 252 -6.15 6.23 -3.50
N ASP A 253 -7.39 6.72 -3.38
CA ASP A 253 -7.71 7.99 -2.70
C ASP A 253 -6.73 9.12 -3.10
N ASP A 254 -6.36 10.02 -2.19
CA ASP A 254 -5.50 11.17 -2.50
C ASP A 254 -4.02 10.78 -2.47
N SER A 255 -3.53 10.16 -1.39
CA SER A 255 -2.10 9.84 -1.18
C SER A 255 -1.65 8.45 -1.63
N GLY A 256 -2.55 7.65 -2.20
CA GLY A 256 -2.24 6.29 -2.58
C GLY A 256 -1.37 6.19 -3.82
N MET A 257 -0.51 5.18 -3.83
CA MET A 257 0.34 4.83 -4.96
C MET A 257 0.46 3.32 -5.12
N VAL A 258 0.77 2.87 -6.34
CA VAL A 258 1.00 1.47 -6.64
C VAL A 258 2.48 1.23 -6.82
N LEU A 259 3.01 0.23 -6.14
CA LEU A 259 4.39 -0.23 -6.26
C LEU A 259 4.37 -1.69 -6.71
N ILE A 260 5.35 -2.06 -7.52
CA ILE A 260 5.55 -3.45 -7.94
C ILE A 260 6.92 -3.87 -7.43
N VAL A 261 6.96 -4.87 -6.57
CA VAL A 261 8.19 -5.40 -5.97
C VAL A 261 8.44 -6.81 -6.49
N GLY A 262 9.68 -7.07 -6.87
CA GLY A 262 10.11 -8.34 -7.42
C GLY A 262 11.53 -8.71 -7.01
N PRO A 263 11.99 -9.91 -7.40
CA PRO A 263 13.35 -10.36 -7.13
C PRO A 263 14.38 -9.54 -7.93
N THR A 264 15.63 -9.57 -7.47
CA THR A 264 16.77 -8.91 -8.15
C THR A 264 17.31 -9.71 -9.33
N THR A 265 16.86 -10.96 -9.51
CA THR A 265 17.22 -11.83 -10.63
C THR A 265 16.76 -11.25 -11.96
N GLU A 266 17.54 -11.45 -13.02
CA GLU A 266 17.22 -10.95 -14.36
C GLU A 266 15.99 -11.61 -14.99
N TRP A 267 15.72 -12.88 -14.66
CA TRP A 267 14.55 -13.64 -15.12
C TRP A 267 13.28 -13.43 -14.28
N ASN A 268 13.27 -12.44 -13.38
CA ASN A 268 12.12 -12.03 -12.58
C ASN A 268 11.49 -13.13 -11.69
N ARG A 269 12.24 -14.16 -11.27
CA ARG A 269 11.73 -15.20 -10.34
C ARG A 269 12.71 -15.49 -9.22
N PHE A 270 12.17 -15.87 -8.07
CA PHE A 270 13.02 -16.33 -6.98
C PHE A 270 13.71 -17.64 -7.37
N PRO A 271 15.00 -17.80 -7.05
CA PRO A 271 15.72 -19.05 -7.34
C PRO A 271 15.14 -20.19 -6.50
N ALA A 272 15.32 -21.43 -6.98
CA ALA A 272 14.83 -22.62 -6.29
C ALA A 272 15.44 -22.82 -4.88
N SER A 273 16.57 -22.18 -4.58
CA SER A 273 17.20 -22.17 -3.26
C SER A 273 16.48 -21.29 -2.24
N THR A 274 15.75 -20.26 -2.70
CA THR A 274 14.98 -19.35 -1.84
C THR A 274 13.57 -19.14 -2.40
N PRO A 275 12.74 -20.19 -2.49
CA PRO A 275 11.42 -20.08 -3.08
C PRO A 275 10.50 -19.24 -2.18
N MET A 276 9.63 -18.45 -2.82
CA MET A 276 8.52 -17.79 -2.13
C MET A 276 7.50 -18.81 -1.62
N SER A 277 6.60 -18.40 -0.73
CA SER A 277 5.53 -19.28 -0.26
C SER A 277 4.63 -19.72 -1.41
N ASN A 278 4.12 -20.94 -1.34
CA ASN A 278 3.14 -21.47 -2.28
C ASN A 278 2.01 -22.18 -1.51
N ALA A 279 1.22 -23.04 -2.17
CA ALA A 279 0.13 -23.75 -1.51
C ALA A 279 0.59 -24.78 -0.45
N THR A 280 1.82 -25.28 -0.55
CA THR A 280 2.35 -26.39 0.28
C THR A 280 3.59 -26.02 1.08
N TYR A 281 4.20 -24.87 0.81
CA TYR A 281 5.46 -24.43 1.39
C TYR A 281 5.37 -22.98 1.88
N THR A 282 5.88 -22.75 3.09
CA THR A 282 6.07 -21.41 3.66
C THR A 282 7.55 -21.26 4.05
N PRO A 283 8.27 -20.27 3.52
CA PRO A 283 9.67 -20.06 3.88
C PRO A 283 9.79 -19.52 5.30
N ASN A 284 10.94 -19.76 5.93
CA ASN A 284 11.28 -19.13 7.20
C ASN A 284 11.42 -17.60 7.02
N LYS A 285 10.61 -16.82 7.76
CA LYS A 285 10.57 -15.35 7.66
C LYS A 285 11.91 -14.67 7.93
N GLU A 286 12.66 -15.15 8.91
CA GLU A 286 13.94 -14.53 9.29
C GLU A 286 15.00 -14.75 8.21
N ALA A 287 15.09 -15.97 7.69
CA ALA A 287 16.00 -16.31 6.60
C ALA A 287 15.61 -15.59 5.30
N PHE A 288 14.32 -15.56 4.98
CA PHE A 288 13.81 -14.89 3.77
C PHE A 288 13.90 -13.37 3.86
N GLY A 289 13.87 -12.78 5.06
CA GLY A 289 13.98 -11.34 5.27
C GLY A 289 15.30 -10.73 4.80
N SER A 290 16.37 -11.52 4.69
CA SER A 290 17.66 -11.07 4.14
C SER A 290 17.73 -11.18 2.61
N VAL A 291 16.74 -11.78 1.94
CA VAL A 291 16.70 -11.85 0.47
C VAL A 291 16.56 -10.44 -0.09
N PRO A 292 17.37 -10.03 -1.08
CA PRO A 292 17.23 -8.73 -1.71
C PRO A 292 16.06 -8.73 -2.69
N VAL A 293 15.28 -7.65 -2.66
CA VAL A 293 14.23 -7.34 -3.63
C VAL A 293 14.45 -5.93 -4.18
N ARG A 294 13.75 -5.62 -5.27
CA ARG A 294 13.77 -4.30 -5.90
C ARG A 294 12.38 -3.90 -6.37
N PHE A 295 12.19 -2.60 -6.56
CA PHE A 295 11.06 -2.11 -7.31
C PHE A 295 11.25 -2.47 -8.80
N VAL A 296 10.28 -3.17 -9.36
CA VAL A 296 10.28 -3.58 -10.78
C VAL A 296 10.15 -2.35 -11.67
N LEU A 297 9.29 -1.42 -11.28
CA LEU A 297 9.15 -0.11 -11.91
C LEU A 297 9.43 0.96 -10.84
N PRO A 298 10.06 2.09 -11.22
CA PRO A 298 10.34 3.15 -10.27
C PRO A 298 9.03 3.65 -9.65
N PRO A 299 9.00 3.86 -8.32
CA PRO A 299 7.89 4.52 -7.65
C PRO A 299 7.64 5.89 -8.28
N ALA A 300 6.40 6.15 -8.67
CA ALA A 300 5.99 7.44 -9.20
C ALA A 300 5.37 8.28 -8.07
N SER A 301 6.12 9.28 -7.57
CA SER A 301 5.56 10.29 -6.67
C SER A 301 4.76 11.31 -7.48
N GLN A 302 3.48 11.49 -7.17
CA GLN A 302 2.60 12.40 -7.91
C GLN A 302 2.42 13.74 -7.17
N GLY A 303 2.65 14.85 -7.87
CA GLY A 303 2.32 16.22 -7.43
C GLY A 303 3.08 16.72 -6.20
N ASP A 304 2.38 17.46 -5.33
CA ASP A 304 2.86 18.06 -4.07
C ASP A 304 3.02 17.04 -2.92
N GLN A 305 2.93 15.73 -3.20
CA GLN A 305 3.06 14.73 -2.16
C GLN A 305 4.52 14.52 -1.77
N ALA A 306 4.75 14.38 -0.46
CA ALA A 306 6.06 14.00 0.05
C ALA A 306 6.46 12.64 -0.56
N ASP A 307 7.57 12.62 -1.27
CA ASP A 307 8.16 11.41 -1.84
C ASP A 307 8.52 10.44 -0.70
N ARG A 308 7.81 9.31 -0.65
CA ARG A 308 7.98 8.27 0.37
C ARG A 308 9.02 7.22 -0.03
N HIS A 309 9.55 7.29 -1.25
CA HIS A 309 10.53 6.36 -1.82
C HIS A 309 11.71 7.12 -2.45
N SER A 310 12.15 8.17 -1.77
CA SER A 310 13.16 9.12 -2.26
C SER A 310 14.52 8.51 -2.60
N ASN A 311 14.82 7.33 -2.06
CA ASN A 311 16.02 6.54 -2.36
C ASN A 311 15.89 5.71 -3.65
N HIS A 312 14.68 5.55 -4.20
CA HIS A 312 14.39 4.70 -5.37
C HIS A 312 13.88 5.53 -6.55
N ASN A 313 14.48 6.70 -6.78
CA ASN A 313 14.00 7.65 -7.78
C ASN A 313 14.67 7.42 -9.14
N PHE A 314 13.86 7.46 -10.22
CA PHE A 314 14.35 7.35 -11.59
C PHE A 314 15.31 8.48 -11.97
N THR A 315 14.95 9.74 -11.70
CA THR A 315 15.76 10.93 -12.05
C THR A 315 17.14 10.95 -11.38
N LYS A 316 17.27 10.32 -10.20
CA LYS A 316 18.52 10.19 -9.47
C LYS A 316 19.35 8.95 -9.88
N GLY A 317 18.82 8.11 -10.77
CA GLY A 317 19.46 6.86 -11.19
C GLY A 317 19.48 5.77 -10.12
N THR A 318 18.70 5.92 -9.04
CA THR A 318 18.69 4.97 -7.91
C THR A 318 17.49 4.03 -7.89
N SER A 319 16.65 4.06 -8.93
CA SER A 319 15.43 3.25 -9.07
C SER A 319 15.66 1.74 -8.92
N ASN A 320 16.78 1.23 -9.42
CA ASN A 320 17.11 -0.19 -9.42
C ASN A 320 17.92 -0.64 -8.19
N THR A 321 18.01 0.19 -7.15
CA THR A 321 18.76 -0.17 -5.93
C THR A 321 18.00 -1.23 -5.14
N PRO A 322 18.62 -2.40 -4.88
CA PRO A 322 17.97 -3.47 -4.13
C PRO A 322 17.98 -3.18 -2.63
N PHE A 323 16.98 -3.71 -1.93
CA PHE A 323 16.86 -3.63 -0.48
C PHE A 323 16.45 -4.99 0.11
N PRO A 324 16.87 -5.32 1.35
CA PRO A 324 16.40 -6.53 2.02
C PRO A 324 14.89 -6.51 2.26
N VAL A 325 14.20 -7.62 1.98
CA VAL A 325 12.74 -7.75 2.13
C VAL A 325 12.26 -7.37 3.54
N LYS A 326 13.06 -7.65 4.59
CA LYS A 326 12.71 -7.31 5.99
C LYS A 326 12.47 -5.82 6.24
N LEU A 327 13.01 -4.93 5.41
CA LEU A 327 12.80 -3.48 5.56
C LEU A 327 11.37 -3.06 5.21
N TYR A 328 10.66 -3.89 4.44
CA TYR A 328 9.27 -3.64 4.09
C TYR A 328 8.40 -4.83 4.57
N PRO A 329 7.83 -4.77 5.79
CA PRO A 329 7.08 -5.88 6.40
C PRO A 329 5.91 -6.39 5.56
N ALA A 330 5.22 -5.49 4.85
CA ALA A 330 4.13 -5.88 3.95
C ALA A 330 4.62 -6.80 2.82
N VAL A 331 5.80 -6.53 2.26
CA VAL A 331 6.42 -7.39 1.22
C VAL A 331 6.87 -8.71 1.81
N LEU A 332 7.43 -8.69 3.01
CA LEU A 332 7.84 -9.91 3.70
C LEU A 332 6.66 -10.86 3.88
N ASP A 333 5.59 -10.40 4.53
CA ASP A 333 4.39 -11.21 4.73
C ASP A 333 3.76 -11.59 3.40
N ALA A 334 3.74 -10.67 2.43
CA ALA A 334 3.29 -10.95 1.09
C ALA A 334 4.12 -12.03 0.40
N LEU A 335 5.37 -12.33 0.75
CA LEU A 335 6.20 -13.37 0.10
C LEU A 335 6.34 -14.64 0.93
N THR A 336 6.21 -14.56 2.25
CA THR A 336 6.40 -15.71 3.15
C THR A 336 5.11 -16.37 3.59
N ASP A 337 4.01 -15.64 3.68
CA ASP A 337 2.78 -16.17 4.25
C ASP A 337 1.93 -16.85 3.19
N HIS A 338 1.26 -17.92 3.59
CA HIS A 338 0.19 -18.51 2.80
C HIS A 338 -1.14 -17.90 3.25
N ILE A 339 -1.70 -17.02 2.42
CA ILE A 339 -2.96 -16.34 2.71
C ILE A 339 -4.04 -16.95 1.82
N PRO A 340 -5.10 -17.57 2.40
CA PRO A 340 -6.13 -18.29 1.64
C PRO A 340 -7.15 -17.32 1.02
N THR A 341 -6.66 -16.34 0.28
CA THR A 341 -7.44 -15.34 -0.46
C THR A 341 -6.98 -15.34 -1.93
N ILE A 342 -7.82 -14.79 -2.81
CA ILE A 342 -7.43 -14.61 -4.22
C ILE A 342 -6.14 -13.77 -4.26
N ASN A 343 -5.18 -14.20 -5.08
CA ASN A 343 -3.86 -13.55 -5.22
C ASN A 343 -3.03 -13.47 -3.92
N ASN A 344 -3.34 -14.26 -2.88
CA ASN A 344 -2.76 -14.12 -1.54
C ASN A 344 -2.87 -12.67 -1.03
N ALA A 345 -3.96 -11.98 -1.37
CA ALA A 345 -4.14 -10.58 -1.05
C ALA A 345 -4.46 -10.36 0.43
N SER A 346 -3.84 -9.34 1.02
CA SER A 346 -4.06 -8.92 2.40
C SER A 346 -3.67 -7.46 2.58
N SER A 347 -3.77 -6.94 3.80
CA SER A 347 -3.49 -5.54 4.10
C SER A 347 -3.04 -5.32 5.55
N MET A 348 -2.29 -4.23 5.73
CA MET A 348 -1.76 -3.74 6.99
C MET A 348 -2.07 -2.25 7.11
N LEU A 349 -2.90 -1.86 8.07
CA LEU A 349 -3.20 -0.44 8.29
C LEU A 349 -2.08 0.30 9.03
N ASP A 350 -1.25 -0.43 9.77
CA ASP A 350 -0.14 0.13 10.52
C ASP A 350 1.12 -0.66 10.17
N THR A 351 1.93 -0.09 9.29
CA THR A 351 3.22 -0.65 8.90
C THR A 351 4.16 0.49 8.49
N HIS A 352 5.34 0.13 8.02
CA HIS A 352 6.29 1.07 7.44
C HIS A 352 6.78 0.57 6.08
N ASN A 353 7.25 1.50 5.27
CA ASN A 353 7.94 1.18 4.02
C ASN A 353 9.42 0.89 4.25
N GLU A 354 10.18 0.68 3.18
CA GLU A 354 11.62 0.36 3.22
C GLU A 354 12.49 1.49 3.79
N GLN A 355 11.98 2.73 3.82
CA GLN A 355 12.63 3.90 4.42
C GLN A 355 12.17 4.19 5.85
N GLY A 356 11.27 3.37 6.42
CA GLY A 356 10.73 3.55 7.77
C GLY A 356 9.61 4.59 7.88
N VAL A 357 9.03 5.03 6.76
CA VAL A 357 7.88 5.95 6.76
C VAL A 357 6.62 5.17 7.12
N ALA A 358 5.83 5.70 8.05
CA ALA A 358 4.59 5.06 8.51
C ALA A 358 3.48 5.13 7.44
N VAL A 359 3.04 3.96 6.98
CA VAL A 359 2.10 3.82 5.85
C VAL A 359 1.07 2.73 6.13
N ALA A 360 -0.04 2.79 5.39
CA ALA A 360 -1.02 1.72 5.32
C ALA A 360 -0.92 1.07 3.95
N VAL A 361 -0.96 -0.26 3.89
CA VAL A 361 -0.58 -1.02 2.71
C VAL A 361 -1.58 -2.13 2.44
N GLY A 362 -2.07 -2.23 1.22
CA GLY A 362 -2.65 -3.45 0.66
C GLY A 362 -1.60 -4.13 -0.21
N TYR A 363 -1.55 -5.46 -0.20
CA TYR A 363 -0.63 -6.21 -1.04
C TYR A 363 -1.30 -7.43 -1.65
N ALA A 364 -0.85 -7.82 -2.84
CA ALA A 364 -1.31 -9.01 -3.55
C ALA A 364 -0.23 -9.50 -4.53
N ARG A 365 -0.20 -10.81 -4.81
CA ARG A 365 0.75 -11.41 -5.75
C ARG A 365 0.16 -11.48 -7.15
N THR A 366 1.01 -11.36 -8.17
CA THR A 366 0.60 -11.69 -9.55
C THR A 366 0.47 -13.20 -9.71
N GLN A 367 -0.55 -13.65 -10.43
CA GLN A 367 -0.80 -15.08 -10.71
C GLN A 367 -0.27 -15.48 -12.09
N THR A 368 1.01 -15.22 -12.34
CA THR A 368 1.66 -15.58 -13.61
C THR A 368 2.84 -16.50 -13.37
N ALA A 369 3.08 -17.39 -14.34
CA ALA A 369 4.24 -18.26 -14.38
C ALA A 369 5.52 -17.52 -14.85
N LEU A 370 5.36 -16.36 -15.50
CA LEU A 370 6.47 -15.60 -16.08
C LEU A 370 7.35 -14.91 -15.04
N ALA A 371 6.75 -14.41 -13.96
CA ALA A 371 7.42 -13.58 -12.95
C ALA A 371 6.81 -13.74 -11.55
N ASN A 372 7.63 -13.54 -10.52
CA ASN A 372 7.20 -13.48 -9.13
C ASN A 372 7.13 -12.03 -8.65
N TRP A 373 6.08 -11.32 -9.05
CA TRP A 373 5.86 -9.94 -8.63
C TRP A 373 4.79 -9.84 -7.55
N THR A 374 5.01 -8.89 -6.64
CA THR A 374 4.05 -8.49 -5.60
C THR A 374 3.66 -7.05 -5.84
N VAL A 375 2.37 -6.83 -5.99
CA VAL A 375 1.78 -5.50 -6.14
C VAL A 375 1.41 -4.98 -4.77
N ILE A 376 1.78 -3.74 -4.51
CA ILE A 376 1.60 -3.04 -3.26
C ILE A 376 0.80 -1.78 -3.55
N VAL A 377 -0.26 -1.57 -2.80
CA VAL A 377 -1.04 -0.34 -2.78
C VAL A 377 -0.74 0.35 -1.46
N GLU A 378 0.04 1.42 -1.51
CA GLU A 378 0.51 2.14 -0.33
C GLU A 378 -0.23 3.47 -0.19
N LYS A 379 -0.75 3.77 1.00
CA LYS A 379 -1.36 5.05 1.39
C LYS A 379 -0.67 5.65 2.62
N SER A 380 -0.72 6.97 2.75
CA SER A 380 -0.32 7.65 3.98
C SER A 380 -1.14 7.16 5.17
N LYS A 381 -0.47 6.92 6.30
CA LYS A 381 -1.14 6.60 7.56
C LYS A 381 -2.08 7.72 8.00
N ALA A 382 -1.72 8.99 7.77
CA ALA A 382 -2.55 10.13 8.17
C ALA A 382 -3.88 10.16 7.42
N GLU A 383 -3.87 9.87 6.12
CA GLU A 383 -5.07 9.79 5.29
C GLU A 383 -5.92 8.56 5.65
N THR A 384 -5.29 7.40 5.80
CA THR A 384 -6.00 6.14 6.08
C THR A 384 -6.77 6.20 7.41
N TYR A 385 -6.20 6.85 8.43
CA TYR A 385 -6.86 7.04 9.72
C TYR A 385 -7.76 8.28 9.78
N GLN A 386 -7.87 9.07 8.71
CA GLN A 386 -8.69 10.29 8.69
C GLN A 386 -10.16 10.01 9.05
N PRO A 387 -10.83 8.96 8.52
CA PRO A 387 -12.22 8.67 8.88
C PRO A 387 -12.36 8.29 10.37
N ILE A 388 -11.41 7.51 10.88
CA ILE A 388 -11.38 7.06 12.30
C ILE A 388 -11.19 8.26 13.23
N ASN A 389 -10.24 9.14 12.92
CA ASN A 389 -9.95 10.34 13.71
C ASN A 389 -11.12 11.33 13.68
N THR A 390 -11.78 11.49 12.53
CA THR A 390 -12.96 12.37 12.39
C THR A 390 -14.11 11.87 13.27
N LEU A 391 -14.42 10.57 13.22
CA LEU A 391 -15.46 9.99 14.06
C LEU A 391 -15.12 10.06 15.55
N ARG A 392 -13.85 9.85 15.92
CA ARG A 392 -13.39 10.04 17.30
C ARG A 392 -13.68 11.45 17.79
N ASN A 393 -13.34 12.46 16.99
CA ASN A 393 -13.54 13.86 17.35
C ASN A 393 -15.03 14.21 17.48
N ILE A 394 -15.88 13.67 16.59
CA ILE A 394 -17.34 13.83 16.70
C ILE A 394 -17.87 13.18 17.98
N LEU A 395 -17.45 11.96 18.29
CA LEU A 395 -17.91 11.23 19.47
C LEU A 395 -17.46 11.92 20.77
N LEU A 396 -16.21 12.35 20.84
CA LEU A 396 -15.73 13.14 21.99
C LEU A 396 -16.49 14.47 22.10
N GLY A 397 -16.74 15.13 20.97
CA GLY A 397 -17.53 16.37 20.92
C GLY A 397 -18.95 16.19 21.47
N THR A 398 -19.65 15.10 21.15
CA THR A 398 -21.00 14.84 21.66
C THR A 398 -21.00 14.43 23.13
N VAL A 399 -20.05 13.61 23.59
CA VAL A 399 -19.93 13.23 25.02
C VAL A 399 -19.61 14.45 25.89
N PHE A 400 -18.61 15.26 25.51
CA PHE A 400 -18.29 16.47 26.26
C PHE A 400 -19.37 17.55 26.11
N GLY A 401 -20.01 17.64 24.95
CA GLY A 401 -21.13 18.56 24.71
C GLY A 401 -22.35 18.25 25.57
N THR A 402 -22.76 16.99 25.66
CA THR A 402 -23.87 16.55 26.52
C THR A 402 -23.54 16.72 27.99
N ALA A 403 -22.34 16.36 28.43
CA ALA A 403 -21.88 16.58 29.80
C ALA A 403 -21.86 18.07 30.18
N GLY A 404 -21.37 18.94 29.29
CA GLY A 404 -21.36 20.39 29.48
C GLY A 404 -22.77 20.98 29.55
N PHE A 405 -23.66 20.57 28.63
CA PHE A 405 -25.06 20.99 28.61
C PHE A 405 -25.82 20.57 29.87
N LEU A 406 -25.63 19.33 30.32
CA LEU A 406 -26.22 18.82 31.57
C LEU A 406 -25.70 19.59 32.78
N THR A 407 -24.41 19.91 32.82
CA THR A 407 -23.83 20.73 33.89
C THR A 407 -24.48 22.11 33.93
N LEU A 408 -24.67 22.74 32.76
CA LEU A 408 -25.32 24.03 32.63
C LEU A 408 -26.79 24.01 33.09
N LEU A 409 -27.52 22.91 32.86
CA LEU A 409 -28.91 22.74 33.30
C LEU A 409 -29.04 22.39 34.80
N ILE A 410 -28.20 21.49 35.31
CA ILE A 410 -28.30 20.97 36.68
C ILE A 410 -28.01 22.06 37.71
N ILE A 411 -27.04 22.94 37.46
CA ILE A 411 -26.66 24.01 38.40
C ILE A 411 -27.84 24.94 38.75
N PRO A 412 -28.55 25.57 37.79
CA PRO A 412 -29.71 26.42 38.09
C PRO A 412 -30.89 25.62 38.64
N CYS A 413 -31.18 24.43 38.11
CA CYS A 413 -32.25 23.58 38.63
C CYS A 413 -32.01 23.17 40.09
N ALA A 414 -30.78 22.82 40.47
CA ALA A 414 -30.41 22.53 41.84
C ALA A 414 -30.46 23.78 42.74
N HIS A 415 -30.18 24.97 42.19
CA HIS A 415 -30.30 26.22 42.91
C HIS A 415 -31.76 26.53 43.27
N PHE A 416 -32.67 26.49 42.29
CA PHE A 416 -34.07 26.84 42.48
C PHE A 416 -34.90 25.73 43.15
N GLY A 417 -34.65 24.45 42.83
CA GLY A 417 -35.46 23.32 43.30
C GLY A 417 -35.25 22.96 44.79
N VAL A 418 -34.07 23.22 45.35
CA VAL A 418 -33.76 22.88 46.76
C VAL A 418 -34.12 24.02 47.72
N LEU A 419 -34.37 25.23 47.19
CA LEU A 419 -34.71 26.42 47.97
C LEU A 419 -36.02 26.27 48.78
N PRO A 420 -37.13 25.73 48.22
CA PRO A 420 -38.37 25.46 48.95
C PRO A 420 -38.19 24.39 50.02
N ILE A 421 -37.45 23.32 49.72
CA ILE A 421 -37.22 22.20 50.65
C ILE A 421 -36.40 22.67 51.86
N ARG A 422 -35.37 23.49 51.66
CA ARG A 422 -34.62 24.11 52.77
C ARG A 422 -35.50 25.03 53.61
N ARG A 423 -36.38 25.82 52.98
CA ARG A 423 -37.30 26.70 53.71
C ARG A 423 -38.28 25.92 54.58
N LEU A 424 -38.83 24.82 54.05
CA LEU A 424 -39.70 23.93 54.81
C LEU A 424 -38.93 23.23 55.93
N LYS A 425 -37.78 22.62 55.66
CA LYS A 425 -36.95 21.96 56.68
C LYS A 425 -36.56 22.92 57.80
N ALA A 426 -36.13 24.14 57.45
CA ALA A 426 -35.80 25.17 58.44
C ALA A 426 -37.03 25.64 59.23
N ALA A 427 -38.22 25.70 58.61
CA ALA A 427 -39.47 26.02 59.31
C ALA A 427 -39.90 24.89 60.27
N THR A 428 -39.73 23.63 59.88
CA THR A 428 -40.01 22.47 60.75
C THR A 428 -38.99 22.38 61.90
N GLU A 429 -37.72 22.67 61.64
CA GLU A 429 -36.67 22.75 62.66
C GLU A 429 -36.97 23.87 63.67
N LYS A 430 -37.51 25.01 63.20
CA LYS A 430 -38.02 26.10 64.06
C LYS A 430 -39.30 25.75 64.83
N SER A 431 -40.08 24.77 64.36
CA SER A 431 -41.31 24.31 65.00
C SER A 431 -41.07 23.17 66.00
N ILE A 432 -39.95 22.45 65.87
CA ILE A 432 -39.59 21.29 66.70
C ILE A 432 -38.50 21.65 67.74
N SER A 433 -37.83 22.81 67.62
CA SER A 433 -37.07 23.37 68.75
C SER A 433 -38.04 23.63 69.91
N PRO A 434 -37.95 22.91 71.04
CA PRO A 434 -38.92 23.06 72.12
C PRO A 434 -38.76 24.48 72.69
N LEU A 435 -39.88 25.18 72.77
CA LEU A 435 -40.03 26.33 73.64
C LEU A 435 -39.52 25.94 75.03
N ASP A 436 -38.50 26.65 75.49
CA ASP A 436 -38.06 26.68 76.88
C ASP A 436 -39.14 27.38 77.71
N MET A 437 -40.30 26.72 77.85
CA MET A 437 -41.40 27.10 78.73
C MET A 437 -41.29 26.26 80.01
N ARG A 438 -40.34 26.59 80.89
CA ARG A 438 -40.54 26.31 82.32
C ARG A 438 -39.74 27.19 83.29
N SER A 439 -40.52 27.96 84.04
CA SER A 439 -40.30 28.45 85.40
C SER A 439 -39.33 29.62 85.62
N ARG A 440 -39.91 30.80 85.89
CA ARG A 440 -39.48 31.59 87.06
C ARG A 440 -40.58 32.58 87.48
N SER A 441 -41.57 32.03 88.18
CA SER A 441 -42.43 32.80 89.08
C SER A 441 -41.87 32.65 90.50
N SER A 442 -41.84 33.77 91.23
CA SER A 442 -41.58 33.95 92.66
C SER A 442 -40.13 34.08 93.13
N SER A 443 -39.71 35.33 93.36
CA SER A 443 -39.27 35.77 94.69
C SER A 443 -39.28 37.30 94.77
N ARG A 444 -40.26 37.82 95.49
CA ARG A 444 -40.40 39.22 95.91
C ARG A 444 -39.43 39.51 97.07
N THR A 445 -39.00 40.77 97.20
CA THR A 445 -38.57 41.43 98.46
C THR A 445 -37.05 41.52 98.74
N THR A 446 -36.42 42.67 98.46
CA THR A 446 -35.95 43.66 99.47
C THR A 446 -35.00 44.75 98.90
N LYS A 447 -35.08 45.94 99.54
CA LYS A 447 -34.11 47.07 99.63
C LYS A 447 -33.79 47.88 98.35
N LYS A 448 -34.33 49.09 98.15
CA LYS A 448 -34.09 50.40 98.80
C LYS A 448 -32.63 50.93 98.63
N ILE A 449 -32.55 52.13 98.03
CA ILE A 449 -31.52 53.19 98.16
C ILE A 449 -30.36 53.20 97.15
N ARG A 450 -30.43 54.09 96.14
CA ARG A 450 -29.62 55.33 95.93
C ARG A 450 -29.89 55.85 94.50
N GLN A 451 -30.51 57.02 94.33
CA GLN A 451 -29.84 58.29 93.98
C GLN A 451 -28.78 58.06 92.88
N GLY A 452 -28.91 58.55 91.65
CA GLY A 452 -29.35 59.88 91.23
C GLY A 452 -28.15 60.54 90.55
N LEU A 453 -28.28 60.92 89.27
CA LEU A 453 -27.49 61.90 88.49
C LEU A 453 -27.91 61.70 87.02
N ALA A 454 -28.79 62.58 86.51
CA ALA A 454 -28.44 63.71 85.64
C ALA A 454 -27.90 63.19 84.29
N GLY A 455 -28.59 63.31 83.15
CA GLY A 455 -29.28 64.47 82.61
C GLY A 455 -28.55 64.88 81.32
N TRP A 456 -29.29 65.43 80.35
CA TRP A 456 -28.84 66.11 79.11
C TRP A 456 -28.69 65.28 77.83
N ASP A 457 -29.84 65.08 77.19
CA ASP A 457 -30.31 65.68 75.92
C ASP A 457 -29.39 65.91 74.70
N LEU A 458 -30.09 65.77 73.58
CA LEU A 458 -29.88 65.89 72.14
C LEU A 458 -28.92 66.96 71.58
N ARG A 459 -28.37 66.59 70.41
CA ARG A 459 -28.13 67.42 69.21
C ARG A 459 -27.39 68.74 69.44
N ASP A 460 -26.08 68.71 69.21
CA ASP A 460 -25.42 69.61 68.25
C ASP A 460 -23.90 69.41 68.32
N LEU A 461 -23.31 68.98 67.20
CA LEU A 461 -22.06 69.56 66.69
C LEU A 461 -21.74 68.96 65.31
N LYS A 462 -22.39 69.57 64.32
CA LYS A 462 -21.86 69.70 62.96
C LYS A 462 -20.42 70.21 63.01
N ARG A 463 -19.60 69.65 62.12
CA ARG A 463 -18.48 70.28 61.40
C ARG A 463 -17.34 70.86 62.24
N ALA A 464 -16.15 70.27 62.12
CA ALA A 464 -15.09 70.74 61.21
C ALA A 464 -13.71 70.16 61.58
N SER A 465 -12.83 70.15 60.58
CA SER A 465 -11.36 69.96 60.64
C SER A 465 -10.87 68.53 60.39
N LEU A 466 -10.74 68.09 59.12
CA LEU A 466 -9.65 68.37 58.15
C LEU A 466 -8.32 67.63 58.42
N LYS A 467 -7.99 66.79 57.42
CA LYS A 467 -6.74 66.70 56.66
C LYS A 467 -5.68 65.65 57.03
N ARG A 468 -5.46 64.82 55.98
CA ARG A 468 -4.19 64.39 55.35
C ARG A 468 -3.39 63.32 56.13
N LEU A 469 -2.74 62.33 55.50
CA LEU A 469 -1.94 62.36 54.26
C LEU A 469 -1.88 60.98 53.55
N HIS A 470 -1.78 61.05 52.20
CA HIS A 470 -0.98 60.28 51.21
C HIS A 470 -0.96 58.73 51.24
N ALA A 471 -1.33 58.01 50.15
CA ALA A 471 -0.78 57.94 48.76
C ALA A 471 0.62 57.28 48.71
N SER A 472 0.94 56.35 47.80
CA SER A 472 0.43 56.07 46.43
C SER A 472 0.00 54.63 46.21
#